data_AF-A0A8B4BVC3-F1
#
_entry.id   AF-A0A8B4BVC3-F1
#
_cell.length_a   1.000
_cell.length_b   1.000
_cell.length_c   1.000
_cell.angle_alpha   90.00
_cell.angle_beta   90.00
_cell.angle_gamma   90.00
#
_symmetry.space_group_name_H-M   'P 1'
#
loop_
_entity.id
_entity.type
_entity.pdbx_description
1 polymer ?
#
loop_
_entity_poly.entity_id
_entity_poly.type
_entity_poly.pdbx_seq_one_letter_code
_entity_poly.pdbx_strand_id
1 'polypeptide(L)'
;MAAEMNGIYRELAAIRHTDPRAQGAQTAIRKWFDFLNRHFGNYTPEAFKGLGQMYIEDSRFTKNIDQFGEGLATFMAAAMAEFANQTEE
;
A
#
# COMPACT_ATOMS: atom_id res chain seq x y z
N MET A 1 9.95 12.79 4.63
CA MET A 1 9.85 11.35 4.33
C MET A 1 8.98 10.62 5.35
N ALA A 2 9.40 10.48 6.62
CA ALA A 2 8.61 9.78 7.64
C ALA A 2 7.21 10.38 7.88
N ALA A 3 7.07 11.71 7.91
CA ALA A 3 5.78 12.37 8.12
C ALA A 3 4.78 12.14 6.95
N GLU A 4 5.27 12.15 5.72
CA GLU A 4 4.45 11.96 4.51
C GLU A 4 3.98 10.50 4.40
N MET A 5 4.91 9.55 4.62
CA MET A 5 4.61 8.12 4.73
C MET A 5 3.57 7.82 5.81
N ASN A 6 3.72 8.39 7.01
CA ASN A 6 2.72 8.25 8.09
C ASN A 6 1.36 8.84 7.71
N GLY A 7 1.33 9.92 6.93
CA GLY A 7 0.09 10.50 6.41
C GLY A 7 -0.65 9.53 5.48
N ILE A 8 0.09 8.93 4.53
CA ILE A 8 -0.47 7.94 3.60
C ILE A 8 -0.96 6.70 4.35
N TYR A 9 -0.18 6.18 5.32
CA TYR A 9 -0.62 5.06 6.15
C TYR A 9 -1.86 5.37 6.96
N ARG A 10 -2.01 6.59 7.51
CA ARG A 10 -3.23 6.99 8.21
C ARG A 10 -4.44 7.04 7.29
N GLU A 11 -4.26 7.54 6.06
CA GLU A 11 -5.33 7.57 5.05
C GLU A 11 -5.76 6.14 4.69
N LEU A 12 -4.79 5.26 4.42
CA LEU A 12 -5.02 3.82 4.18
C LEU A 12 -5.66 3.13 5.39
N ALA A 13 -5.21 3.45 6.61
CA ALA A 13 -5.77 2.91 7.84
C ALA A 13 -7.22 3.35 8.07
N ALA A 14 -7.60 4.55 7.65
CA ALA A 14 -8.97 5.04 7.75
C ALA A 14 -9.91 4.32 6.75
N ILE A 15 -9.41 4.03 5.54
CA ILE A 15 -10.18 3.36 4.49
C ILE A 15 -10.01 1.83 4.49
N ARG A 16 -9.23 1.25 5.42
CA ARG A 16 -8.95 -0.19 5.47
C ARG A 16 -10.18 -1.08 5.61
N HIS A 17 -11.28 -0.51 6.09
CA HIS A 17 -12.58 -1.18 6.23
C HIS A 17 -13.42 -1.14 4.95
N THR A 18 -12.96 -0.42 3.93
CA THR A 18 -13.60 -0.34 2.61
C THR A 18 -12.99 -1.34 1.65
N ASP A 19 -13.59 -1.49 0.47
CA ASP A 19 -13.08 -2.42 -0.53
C ASP A 19 -11.71 -1.96 -1.06
N PRO A 20 -10.68 -2.82 -1.11
CA PRO A 20 -9.37 -2.48 -1.66
C PRO A 20 -9.43 -2.09 -3.15
N ARG A 21 -10.51 -2.45 -3.87
CA ARG A 21 -10.77 -2.05 -5.26
C ARG A 21 -11.50 -0.71 -5.36
N ALA A 22 -12.01 -0.19 -4.25
CA ALA A 22 -12.71 1.09 -4.26
C ALA A 22 -11.79 2.20 -4.78
N GLN A 23 -12.38 3.16 -5.50
CA GLN A 23 -11.61 4.28 -6.06
C GLN A 23 -10.81 5.04 -4.99
N GLY A 24 -11.34 5.15 -3.77
CA GLY A 24 -10.63 5.73 -2.62
C GLY A 24 -9.38 4.95 -2.23
N ALA A 25 -9.47 3.62 -2.15
CA ALA A 25 -8.35 2.73 -1.85
C ALA A 25 -7.27 2.80 -2.92
N GLN A 26 -7.67 2.71 -4.19
CA GLN A 26 -6.77 2.80 -5.34
C GLN A 26 -6.07 4.17 -5.42
N THR A 27 -6.77 5.25 -5.07
CA THR A 27 -6.16 6.59 -5.01
C THR A 27 -5.09 6.69 -3.93
N ALA A 28 -5.36 6.18 -2.73
CA ALA A 28 -4.40 6.18 -1.63
C ALA A 28 -3.18 5.28 -1.92
N ILE A 29 -3.40 4.11 -2.50
CA ILE A 29 -2.33 3.22 -2.94
C ILE A 29 -1.51 3.83 -4.08
N ARG A 30 -2.14 4.56 -5.01
CA ARG A 30 -1.40 5.26 -6.05
C ARG A 30 -0.51 6.38 -5.48
N LYS A 31 -0.98 7.11 -4.46
CA LYS A 31 -0.11 8.05 -3.72
C LYS A 31 1.07 7.32 -3.09
N TRP A 32 0.85 6.14 -2.52
CA TRP A 32 1.91 5.30 -1.96
C TRP A 32 2.92 4.88 -3.03
N PHE A 33 2.45 4.44 -4.19
CA PHE A 33 3.29 4.08 -5.34
C PHE A 33 4.10 5.26 -5.87
N ASP A 34 3.49 6.43 -6.03
CA ASP A 34 4.15 7.65 -6.50
C ASP A 34 5.21 8.12 -5.50
N PHE A 35 4.90 8.07 -4.20
CA PHE A 35 5.84 8.36 -3.13
C PHE A 35 7.06 7.45 -3.17
N LEU A 36 6.86 6.13 -3.31
CA LEU A 36 7.96 5.18 -3.48
C LEU A 36 8.76 5.49 -4.74
N ASN A 37 8.08 5.79 -5.86
CA ASN A 37 8.74 6.11 -7.12
C ASN A 37 9.63 7.35 -7.02
N ARG A 38 9.14 8.37 -6.33
CA ARG A 38 9.79 9.65 -6.14
C ARG A 38 10.99 9.59 -5.20
N HIS A 39 10.94 8.74 -4.18
CA HIS A 39 11.97 8.69 -3.12
C HIS A 39 12.93 7.51 -3.21
N PHE A 40 12.45 6.34 -3.62
CA PHE A 40 13.23 5.11 -3.69
C PHE A 40 13.69 4.75 -5.11
N GLY A 41 13.10 5.37 -6.15
CA GLY A 41 13.44 5.13 -7.56
C GLY A 41 12.31 4.41 -8.30
N ASN A 42 12.54 3.96 -9.52
CA ASN A 42 11.46 3.53 -10.41
C ASN A 42 10.91 2.14 -10.04
N TYR A 43 9.82 2.09 -9.25
CA TYR A 43 9.07 0.88 -8.96
C TYR A 43 8.08 0.61 -10.09
N THR A 44 8.10 -0.59 -10.65
CA THR A 44 7.04 -1.06 -11.55
C THR A 44 5.83 -1.54 -10.75
N PRO A 45 4.63 -1.58 -11.37
CA PRO A 45 3.42 -2.10 -10.70
C PRO A 45 3.63 -3.54 -10.20
N GLU A 46 4.32 -4.38 -10.97
CA GLU A 46 4.70 -5.74 -10.55
C GLU A 46 5.61 -5.74 -9.31
N ALA A 47 6.65 -4.90 -9.28
CA ALA A 47 7.55 -4.79 -8.12
C ALA A 47 6.80 -4.32 -6.87
N PHE A 48 5.84 -3.41 -7.06
CA PHE A 48 4.99 -2.89 -6.00
C PHE A 48 4.03 -3.94 -5.45
N LYS A 49 3.45 -4.79 -6.30
CA LYS A 49 2.65 -5.96 -5.88
C LYS A 49 3.49 -6.94 -5.06
N GLY A 50 4.71 -7.25 -5.50
CA GLY A 50 5.64 -8.10 -4.74
C GLY A 50 6.00 -7.52 -3.37
N LEU A 51 6.19 -6.21 -3.30
CA LEU A 51 6.44 -5.48 -2.06
C LEU A 51 5.24 -5.55 -1.09
N GLY A 52 4.02 -5.49 -1.61
CA GLY A 52 2.79 -5.73 -0.84
C GLY A 52 2.73 -7.15 -0.25
N GLN A 53 3.12 -8.18 -1.00
CA GLN A 53 3.21 -9.54 -0.46
C GLN A 53 4.26 -9.66 0.66
N MET A 54 5.40 -9.01 0.50
CA MET A 54 6.43 -8.99 1.54
C MET A 54 5.92 -8.41 2.87
N TYR A 55 4.96 -7.48 2.82
CA TYR A 55 4.35 -6.89 4.04
C TYR A 55 3.49 -7.86 4.83
N ILE A 56 2.89 -8.87 4.19
CA ILE A 56 2.09 -9.90 4.86
C ILE A 56 2.91 -11.15 5.16
N GLU A 57 3.90 -11.48 4.32
CA GLU A 57 4.76 -12.63 4.52
C GLU A 57 5.77 -12.40 5.65
N ASP A 58 6.33 -11.19 5.75
CA ASP A 58 7.25 -10.83 6.83
C ASP A 58 6.51 -10.12 7.97
N SER A 59 6.35 -10.85 9.09
CA SER A 59 5.67 -10.35 10.29
C SER A 59 6.29 -9.08 10.89
N ARG A 60 7.55 -8.75 10.58
CA ARG A 60 8.18 -7.49 11.02
C ARG A 60 7.55 -6.29 10.34
N PHE A 61 7.32 -6.40 9.03
CA PHE A 61 6.62 -5.38 8.25
C PHE A 61 5.15 -5.34 8.61
N THR A 62 4.51 -6.51 8.75
CA THR A 62 3.12 -6.59 9.20
C THR A 62 2.95 -5.85 10.52
N LYS A 63 3.75 -6.15 11.56
CA LYS A 63 3.67 -5.48 12.86
C LYS A 63 3.93 -3.97 12.79
N ASN A 64 4.84 -3.54 11.92
CA ASN A 64 5.11 -2.12 11.73
C ASN A 64 3.93 -1.42 11.05
N ILE A 65 3.29 -2.04 10.06
CA ILE A 65 2.17 -1.43 9.35
C ILE A 65 0.89 -1.51 10.20
N ASP A 66 0.64 -2.64 10.87
CA ASP A 66 -0.51 -2.83 11.76
C ASP A 66 -0.51 -1.89 12.97
N GLN A 67 0.61 -1.25 13.29
CA GLN A 67 0.66 -0.20 14.32
C GLN A 67 -0.30 0.97 14.01
N PHE A 68 -0.61 1.20 12.73
CA PHE A 68 -1.57 2.21 12.27
C PHE A 68 -3.01 1.70 12.23
N GLY A 69 -3.20 0.38 12.20
CA GLY A 69 -4.51 -0.27 12.18
C GLY A 69 -4.41 -1.76 11.95
N GLU A 70 -5.10 -2.55 12.77
CA GLU A 70 -5.11 -4.01 12.64
C GLU A 70 -5.61 -4.44 11.25
N GLY A 71 -4.86 -5.31 10.58
CA GLY A 71 -5.16 -5.80 9.23
C GLY A 71 -4.79 -4.84 8.09
N LEU A 72 -4.13 -3.71 8.39
CA LEU A 72 -3.74 -2.73 7.37
C LEU A 72 -2.76 -3.31 6.36
N ALA A 73 -1.80 -4.13 6.81
CA ALA A 73 -0.83 -4.75 5.92
C ALA A 73 -1.50 -5.61 4.83
N THR A 74 -2.54 -6.35 5.21
CA THR A 74 -3.32 -7.20 4.30
C THR A 74 -4.13 -6.36 3.32
N PHE A 75 -4.79 -5.31 3.81
CA PHE A 75 -5.53 -4.37 2.97
C PHE A 75 -4.62 -3.71 1.93
N MET A 76 -3.44 -3.26 2.37
CA MET A 76 -2.45 -2.67 1.47
C MET A 76 -1.99 -3.67 0.41
N ALA A 77 -1.60 -4.88 0.81
CA ALA A 77 -1.16 -5.92 -0.12
C ALA A 77 -2.24 -6.22 -1.19
N ALA A 78 -3.50 -6.34 -0.78
CA ALA A 78 -4.61 -6.55 -1.70
C ALA A 78 -4.79 -5.35 -2.66
N ALA A 79 -4.81 -4.13 -2.14
CA ALA A 79 -5.02 -2.94 -2.94
C ALA A 79 -3.84 -2.66 -3.91
N MET A 80 -2.59 -3.00 -3.51
CA MET A 80 -1.41 -2.97 -4.40
C MET A 80 -1.52 -3.99 -5.54
N ALA A 81 -1.98 -5.20 -5.25
CA ALA A 81 -2.17 -6.22 -6.28
C ALA A 81 -3.22 -5.80 -7.31
N GLU A 82 -4.32 -5.19 -6.86
CA GLU A 82 -5.36 -4.63 -7.73
C GLU A 82 -4.86 -3.44 -8.55
N PHE A 83 -4.07 -2.55 -7.94
CA PHE A 83 -3.45 -1.43 -8.64
C PHE A 83 -2.52 -1.89 -9.76
N ALA A 84 -1.71 -2.93 -9.49
CA ALA A 84 -0.85 -3.54 -10.50
C ALA A 84 -1.67 -4.12 -11.66
N ASN A 85 -2.71 -4.89 -11.34
CA ASN A 85 -3.59 -5.48 -12.34
C ASN A 85 -4.28 -4.43 -13.24
N GLN A 86 -4.68 -3.28 -12.67
CA GLN A 86 -5.29 -2.18 -13.43
C GLN A 86 -4.29 -1.41 -14.31
N THR A 87 -2.99 -1.51 -14.04
CA THR A 87 -1.95 -0.79 -14.81
C THR A 87 -1.37 -1.65 -15.94
N GLU A 88 -1.62 -2.96 -15.93
CA GLU A 88 -1.18 -3.91 -16.95
C GLU A 88 -2.16 -4.05 -18.15
N GLU A 89 -3.30 -3.35 -18.14
CA GLU A 89 -4.30 -3.30 -19.25
C GLU A 89 -4.14 -2.12 -20.20
#